data_AF-Q2QB10-F1
#
_entry.id   AF-Q2QB10-F1
#
_cell.length_a   1.000
_cell.length_b   1.000
_cell.length_c   1.000
_cell.angle_alpha   90.00
_cell.angle_beta   90.00
_cell.angle_gamma   90.00
#
_symmetry.space_group_name_H-M   'P 1'
#
loop_
_entity.id
_entity.type
_entity.pdbx_description
1 polymer ?
#
loop_
_entity_poly.entity_id
_entity_poly.type
_entity_poly.pdbx_seq_one_letter_code
_entity_poly.pdbx_strand_id
1 'polypeptide(L)'
;PVGITPFNPLQIPLLNTLILLTSGITVTWAHHSLMENNYKQAFQGLLFTVILGAYFTALQAYEYYESPFTIADSVYGSTFFMATGFHGLHVIIGTTFLLVCLIRHLWNHFSPIHHFGFEAAAWYWHFVDVVWLFLYISIY
;
A
#
# COMPACT_ATOMS: atom_id res chain seq x y z
N PRO A 1 19.73 10.40 -18.60
CA PRO A 1 19.50 9.87 -19.97
C PRO A 1 18.83 10.95 -20.83
N VAL A 2 19.39 11.25 -22.00
CA VAL A 2 18.82 12.25 -22.91
C VAL A 2 17.58 11.64 -23.57
N GLY A 3 16.43 12.32 -23.49
CA GLY A 3 15.21 11.94 -24.22
C GLY A 3 14.12 11.22 -23.42
N ILE A 4 14.32 10.90 -22.14
CA ILE A 4 13.24 10.37 -21.28
C ILE A 4 12.50 11.53 -20.63
N THR A 5 11.17 11.53 -20.74
CA THR A 5 10.29 12.46 -20.02
C THR A 5 9.78 11.76 -18.75
N PRO A 6 10.37 12.05 -17.56
CA PRO A 6 9.92 11.45 -16.31
C PRO A 6 8.53 11.96 -15.92
N PHE A 7 7.85 11.22 -15.05
CA PHE A 7 6.57 11.65 -14.48
C PHE A 7 6.74 12.92 -13.64
N ASN A 8 5.66 13.71 -13.56
CA ASN A 8 5.61 14.82 -12.62
C ASN A 8 5.28 14.26 -11.21
N PRO A 9 6.18 14.41 -10.22
CA PRO A 9 5.99 13.84 -8.89
C PRO A 9 4.76 14.41 -8.17
N LEU A 10 4.29 15.60 -8.53
CA LEU A 10 3.15 16.27 -7.89
C LEU A 10 1.77 15.77 -8.36
N GLN A 11 1.71 14.85 -9.32
CA GLN A 11 0.46 14.30 -9.85
C GLN A 11 0.09 12.99 -9.15
N ILE A 12 0.00 11.89 -9.92
CA ILE A 12 -0.35 10.56 -9.42
C ILE A 12 0.63 10.08 -8.32
N PRO A 13 1.95 10.30 -8.42
CA PRO A 13 2.88 9.86 -7.37
C PRO A 13 2.59 10.48 -5.99
N LEU A 14 2.28 11.77 -5.94
CA LEU A 14 1.90 12.45 -4.70
C LEU A 14 0.57 11.90 -4.16
N LEU A 15 -0.41 11.65 -5.03
CA LEU A 15 -1.68 11.04 -4.64
C LEU A 15 -1.47 9.64 -4.03
N ASN A 16 -0.65 8.81 -4.67
CA ASN A 16 -0.28 7.48 -4.18
C ASN A 16 0.39 7.55 -2.79
N THR A 17 1.26 8.53 -2.57
CA THR A 17 1.88 8.78 -1.26
C THR A 17 0.84 9.13 -0.20
N LEU A 18 -0.12 10.01 -0.50
CA LEU A 18 -1.21 10.36 0.42
C LEU A 18 -2.10 9.15 0.73
N ILE A 19 -2.39 8.31 -0.26
CA ILE A 19 -3.18 7.08 -0.10
C ILE A 19 -2.49 6.11 0.87
N LEU A 20 -1.19 5.84 0.70
CA LEU A 20 -0.49 4.93 1.60
C LEU A 20 -0.39 5.50 3.02
N LEU A 21 -0.03 6.77 3.18
CA LEU A 21 0.02 7.40 4.52
C LEU A 21 -1.33 7.39 5.22
N THR A 22 -2.42 7.69 4.51
CA THR A 22 -3.77 7.61 5.08
C THR A 22 -4.16 6.17 5.40
N SER A 23 -3.74 5.20 4.59
CA SER A 23 -3.97 3.78 4.87
C SER A 23 -3.24 3.33 6.15
N GLY A 24 -2.02 3.81 6.40
CA GLY A 24 -1.27 3.58 7.64
C GLY A 24 -1.98 4.11 8.89
N ILE A 25 -2.65 5.27 8.77
CA ILE A 25 -3.49 5.80 9.86
C ILE A 25 -4.71 4.90 10.08
N THR A 26 -5.40 4.48 9.02
CA THR A 26 -6.59 3.63 9.14
C THR A 26 -6.31 2.25 9.71
N VAL A 27 -5.17 1.63 9.38
CA VAL A 27 -4.79 0.32 9.95
C VAL A 27 -4.42 0.43 11.43
N THR A 28 -3.78 1.53 11.82
CA THR A 28 -3.48 1.83 13.24
C THR A 28 -4.77 2.05 14.04
N TRP A 29 -5.74 2.79 13.46
CA TRP A 29 -7.07 2.94 14.05
C TRP A 29 -7.80 1.60 14.18
N ALA A 30 -7.70 0.73 13.18
CA ALA A 30 -8.25 -0.62 13.25
C ALA A 30 -7.61 -1.45 14.38
N HIS A 31 -6.29 -1.33 14.57
CA HIS A 31 -5.56 -2.03 15.63
C HIS A 31 -6.03 -1.58 17.02
N HIS A 32 -6.05 -0.27 17.27
CA HIS A 32 -6.52 0.27 18.54
C HIS A 32 -7.98 -0.12 18.82
N SER A 33 -8.84 -0.04 17.80
CA SER A 33 -10.24 -0.45 17.93
C SER A 33 -10.39 -1.93 18.27
N LEU A 34 -9.52 -2.80 17.74
CA LEU A 34 -9.51 -4.23 18.04
C LEU A 34 -9.10 -4.49 19.50
N MET A 35 -8.08 -3.79 20.00
CA MET A 35 -7.64 -3.87 21.40
C MET A 35 -8.69 -3.33 22.38
N GLU A 36 -9.46 -2.32 21.98
CA GLU A 36 -10.60 -1.78 22.77
C GLU A 36 -11.88 -2.61 22.63
N ASN A 37 -11.83 -3.75 21.92
CA ASN A 37 -12.98 -4.61 21.64
C ASN A 37 -14.13 -3.90 20.89
N ASN A 38 -13.81 -2.85 20.12
CA ASN A 38 -14.78 -2.11 19.32
C ASN A 38 -14.88 -2.69 17.90
N TYR A 39 -15.74 -3.70 17.75
CA TYR A 39 -15.89 -4.46 16.51
C TYR A 39 -16.17 -3.60 15.27
N LYS A 40 -17.07 -2.60 15.38
CA LYS A 40 -17.50 -1.78 14.24
C LYS A 40 -16.37 -0.87 13.75
N GLN A 41 -15.64 -0.25 14.66
CA GLN A 41 -14.53 0.65 14.31
C GLN A 41 -13.35 -0.15 13.75
N ALA A 42 -13.04 -1.31 14.33
CA ALA A 42 -12.02 -2.22 13.81
C ALA A 42 -12.33 -2.66 12.38
N PHE A 43 -13.59 -3.02 12.12
CA PHE A 43 -14.06 -3.37 10.77
C PHE A 43 -13.94 -2.20 9.80
N GLN A 44 -14.40 -1.01 10.18
CA GLN A 44 -14.36 0.18 9.32
C GLN A 44 -12.93 0.60 8.97
N GLY A 45 -12.04 0.68 9.97
CA GLY A 45 -10.64 1.02 9.76
C GLY A 45 -9.96 0.05 8.80
N LEU A 46 -10.12 -1.25 9.04
CA LEU A 46 -9.51 -2.29 8.21
C LEU A 46 -10.09 -2.33 6.80
N LEU A 47 -11.41 -2.12 6.65
CA LEU A 47 -12.06 -2.02 5.33
C LEU A 47 -11.48 -0.84 4.53
N PHE A 48 -11.33 0.34 5.15
CA PHE A 48 -10.74 1.49 4.48
C PHE A 48 -9.28 1.24 4.09
N THR A 49 -8.48 0.59 4.94
CA THR A 49 -7.10 0.23 4.59
C THR A 49 -7.06 -0.66 3.34
N VAL A 50 -7.89 -1.70 3.28
CA VAL A 50 -7.95 -2.61 2.12
C VAL A 50 -8.38 -1.87 0.84
N ILE A 51 -9.39 -0.99 0.93
CA ILE A 51 -9.83 -0.19 -0.22
C ILE A 51 -8.71 0.74 -0.70
N LEU A 52 -8.01 1.42 0.22
CA LEU A 52 -6.91 2.32 -0.12
C LEU A 52 -5.73 1.56 -0.76
N GLY A 53 -5.39 0.37 -0.26
CA GLY A 53 -4.36 -0.49 -0.87
C GLY A 53 -4.71 -0.97 -2.28
N ALA A 54 -5.96 -1.37 -2.50
CA ALA A 54 -6.46 -1.72 -3.83
C ALA A 54 -6.47 -0.50 -4.77
N TYR A 55 -6.83 0.68 -4.24
CA TYR A 55 -6.86 1.92 -5.01
C TYR A 55 -5.45 2.37 -5.43
N PHE A 56 -4.46 2.27 -4.54
CA PHE A 56 -3.06 2.49 -4.88
C PHE A 56 -2.62 1.57 -6.04
N THR A 57 -2.95 0.29 -5.96
CA THR A 57 -2.57 -0.70 -7.00
C THR A 57 -3.20 -0.34 -8.35
N ALA A 58 -4.45 0.09 -8.36
CA ALA A 58 -5.13 0.53 -9.58
C ALA A 58 -4.49 1.79 -10.19
N LEU A 59 -4.13 2.78 -9.36
CA LEU A 59 -3.43 3.98 -9.81
C LEU A 59 -2.02 3.67 -10.32
N GLN A 60 -1.28 2.77 -9.67
CA GLN A 60 0.04 2.35 -10.14
C GLN A 60 -0.04 1.64 -11.49
N ALA A 61 -1.05 0.79 -11.68
CA ALA A 61 -1.29 0.14 -12.98
C ALA A 61 -1.64 1.16 -14.07
N TYR A 62 -2.45 2.18 -13.74
CA TYR A 62 -2.74 3.28 -14.66
C TYR A 62 -1.50 4.09 -15.01
N GLU A 63 -0.65 4.40 -14.03
CA GLU A 63 0.62 5.08 -14.26
C GLU A 63 1.52 4.28 -15.22
N TYR A 64 1.61 2.96 -15.05
CA TYR A 64 2.36 2.10 -15.97
C TYR A 64 1.77 2.03 -17.38
N TYR A 65 0.45 2.18 -17.51
CA TYR A 65 -0.18 2.17 -18.83
C TYR A 65 0.07 3.48 -19.58
N GLU A 66 0.05 4.63 -18.88
CA GLU A 66 0.27 5.96 -19.45
C GLU A 66 1.76 6.36 -19.54
N SER A 67 2.68 5.50 -19.10
CA SER A 67 4.10 5.84 -19.07
C SER A 67 4.69 6.06 -20.48
N PRO A 68 5.41 7.16 -20.73
CA PRO A 68 6.03 7.43 -22.03
C PRO A 68 7.35 6.66 -22.23
N PHE A 69 7.77 5.87 -21.25
CA PHE A 69 8.97 5.02 -21.29
C PHE A 69 8.62 3.63 -20.77
N THR A 70 9.41 2.64 -21.17
CA THR A 70 9.23 1.23 -20.87
C THR A 70 10.42 0.69 -20.07
N ILE A 71 10.32 -0.56 -19.61
CA ILE A 71 11.44 -1.25 -18.91
C ILE A 71 12.68 -1.40 -19.80
N ALA A 72 12.52 -1.41 -21.13
CA ALA A 72 13.62 -1.50 -22.08
C ALA A 72 14.33 -0.16 -22.34
N ASP A 73 13.76 0.95 -21.86
CA ASP A 73 14.28 2.30 -22.13
C ASP A 73 15.40 2.69 -21.15
N SER A 74 16.59 2.22 -21.49
CA SER A 74 17.86 2.51 -20.81
C SER A 74 17.86 2.08 -19.33
N VAL A 75 18.91 2.51 -18.61
CA VAL A 75 19.03 2.26 -17.17
C VAL A 75 17.85 2.85 -16.40
N TYR A 76 17.35 4.04 -16.77
CA TYR A 76 16.27 4.69 -16.03
C TYR A 76 14.97 3.87 -16.04
N GLY A 77 14.50 3.44 -17.22
CA GLY A 77 13.30 2.61 -17.32
C GLY A 77 13.46 1.29 -16.56
N SER A 78 14.60 0.62 -16.71
CA SER A 78 14.87 -0.63 -16.00
C SER A 78 14.86 -0.46 -14.47
N THR A 79 15.48 0.60 -13.93
CA THR A 79 15.50 0.87 -12.49
C THR A 79 14.13 1.27 -11.96
N PHE A 80 13.39 2.10 -12.72
CA PHE A 80 12.06 2.57 -12.35
C PHE A 80 11.09 1.40 -12.22
N PHE A 81 10.92 0.61 -13.28
CA PHE A 81 9.94 -0.48 -13.32
C PHE A 81 10.31 -1.64 -12.41
N MET A 82 11.61 -1.95 -12.25
CA MET A 82 12.02 -3.01 -11.33
C MET A 82 11.74 -2.61 -9.88
N ALA A 83 12.17 -1.42 -9.45
CA ALA A 83 12.01 -0.98 -8.07
C ALA A 83 10.54 -0.74 -7.70
N THR A 84 9.82 0.04 -8.52
CA THR A 84 8.40 0.32 -8.27
C THR A 84 7.52 -0.91 -8.49
N GLY A 85 7.87 -1.80 -9.43
CA GLY A 85 7.12 -3.03 -9.70
C GLY A 85 7.27 -4.07 -8.59
N PHE A 86 8.49 -4.24 -8.06
CA PHE A 86 8.72 -5.09 -6.90
C PHE A 86 7.99 -4.58 -5.67
N HIS A 87 8.01 -3.26 -5.44
CA HIS A 87 7.19 -2.66 -4.39
C HIS A 87 5.69 -2.87 -4.62
N GLY A 88 5.19 -2.68 -5.84
CA GLY A 88 3.79 -2.93 -6.19
C GLY A 88 3.35 -4.38 -5.91
N LEU A 89 4.23 -5.36 -6.17
CA LEU A 89 4.00 -6.75 -5.76
C LEU A 89 3.85 -6.88 -4.23
N HIS A 90 4.69 -6.19 -3.45
CA HIS A 90 4.58 -6.20 -1.98
C HIS A 90 3.29 -5.54 -1.51
N VAL A 91 2.82 -4.47 -2.15
CA VAL A 91 1.51 -3.84 -1.88
C VAL A 91 0.37 -4.84 -2.10
N ILE A 92 0.41 -5.62 -3.18
CA ILE A 92 -0.61 -6.65 -3.46
C ILE A 92 -0.59 -7.74 -2.37
N ILE A 93 0.59 -8.23 -1.99
CA ILE A 93 0.75 -9.21 -0.89
C ILE A 93 0.21 -8.63 0.42
N GLY A 94 0.54 -7.38 0.75
CA GLY A 94 0.06 -6.73 1.97
C GLY A 94 -1.47 -6.55 1.96
N THR A 95 -2.04 -6.14 0.82
CA THR A 95 -3.48 -5.89 0.68
C THR A 95 -4.25 -7.20 0.80
N THR A 96 -3.76 -8.27 0.19
CA THR A 96 -4.36 -9.61 0.33
C THR A 96 -4.25 -10.13 1.76
N PHE A 97 -3.14 -9.90 2.45
CA PHE A 97 -2.98 -10.27 3.86
C PHE A 97 -3.96 -9.52 4.77
N LEU A 98 -4.12 -8.20 4.57
CA LEU A 98 -5.12 -7.39 5.27
C LEU A 98 -6.56 -7.81 4.94
N LEU A 99 -6.85 -8.17 3.69
CA LEU A 99 -8.15 -8.70 3.28
C LEU A 99 -8.46 -10.02 4.00
N VAL A 100 -7.48 -10.92 4.13
CA VAL A 100 -7.64 -12.15 4.93
C VAL A 100 -7.91 -11.80 6.39
N CYS A 101 -7.25 -10.80 6.95
CA CYS A 101 -7.56 -10.31 8.30
C CYS A 101 -8.98 -9.75 8.40
N LEU A 102 -9.45 -9.01 7.39
CA LEU A 102 -10.82 -8.48 7.35
C LEU A 102 -11.86 -9.60 7.36
N ILE A 103 -11.66 -10.65 6.54
CA ILE A 103 -12.54 -11.82 6.51
C ILE A 103 -12.52 -12.56 7.86
N ARG A 104 -11.35 -12.74 8.47
CA ARG A 104 -11.23 -13.35 9.81
C ARG A 104 -11.90 -12.51 10.89
N HIS A 105 -11.82 -11.18 10.80
CA HIS A 105 -12.51 -10.27 11.70
C HIS A 105 -14.03 -10.44 11.57
N LEU A 106 -14.55 -10.54 10.33
CA LEU A 106 -15.97 -10.80 10.07
C LEU A 106 -16.48 -12.11 10.67
N TRP A 107 -15.60 -13.11 10.79
CA TRP A 107 -15.91 -14.39 11.44
C TRP A 107 -15.57 -14.42 12.94
N ASN A 108 -15.27 -13.27 13.56
CA ASN A 108 -14.94 -13.14 14.98
C ASN A 108 -13.77 -14.03 15.44
N HIS A 109 -12.77 -14.24 14.58
CA HIS A 109 -11.59 -15.06 14.92
C HIS A 109 -10.57 -14.34 15.81
N PHE A 110 -10.69 -13.02 15.98
CA PHE A 110 -9.78 -12.22 16.78
C PHE A 110 -10.35 -11.89 18.15
N SER A 111 -9.48 -11.85 19.15
CA SER A 111 -9.81 -11.30 20.47
C SER A 111 -8.95 -10.06 20.76
N PRO A 112 -9.35 -9.21 21.72
CA PRO A 112 -8.58 -8.02 22.11
C PRO A 112 -7.15 -8.31 22.58
N ILE A 113 -6.86 -9.57 22.93
CA ILE A 113 -5.58 -10.00 23.51
C ILE A 113 -4.80 -10.91 22.56
N HIS A 114 -5.50 -11.58 21.62
CA HIS A 114 -4.89 -12.56 20.72
C HIS A 114 -5.31 -12.29 19.27
N HIS A 115 -4.47 -11.51 18.59
CA HIS A 115 -4.67 -11.09 17.20
C HIS A 115 -3.36 -10.95 16.41
N PHE A 116 -2.36 -11.80 16.70
CA PHE A 116 -1.03 -11.75 16.06
C PHE A 116 -1.07 -11.74 14.52
N GLY A 117 -2.02 -12.46 13.91
CA GLY A 117 -2.18 -12.44 12.45
C GLY A 117 -2.49 -11.05 11.89
N PHE A 118 -3.26 -10.24 12.64
CA PHE A 118 -3.50 -8.85 12.31
C PHE A 118 -2.25 -7.99 12.58
N GLU A 119 -1.55 -8.19 13.71
CA GLU A 119 -0.31 -7.45 14.02
C GLU A 119 0.76 -7.65 12.95
N ALA A 120 0.98 -8.90 12.51
CA ALA A 120 1.92 -9.22 11.45
C ALA A 120 1.55 -8.54 10.12
N ALA A 121 0.24 -8.50 9.78
CA ALA A 121 -0.24 -7.81 8.59
C ALA A 121 -0.03 -6.28 8.71
N ALA A 122 -0.28 -5.69 9.87
CA ALA A 122 -0.04 -4.27 10.12
C ALA A 122 1.46 -3.90 10.04
N TRP A 123 2.35 -4.73 10.61
CA TRP A 123 3.80 -4.52 10.47
C TRP A 123 4.25 -4.59 9.01
N TYR A 124 3.76 -5.59 8.27
CA TYR A 124 4.05 -5.72 6.86
C TYR A 124 3.52 -4.52 6.05
N TRP A 125 2.33 -4.01 6.40
CA TRP A 125 1.76 -2.83 5.75
C TRP A 125 2.60 -1.58 5.98
N HIS A 126 3.03 -1.31 7.21
CA HIS A 126 3.93 -0.19 7.49
C HIS A 126 5.31 -0.34 6.84
N PHE A 127 5.82 -1.55 6.69
CA PHE A 127 7.03 -1.80 5.89
C PHE A 127 6.82 -1.34 4.44
N VAL A 128 5.69 -1.69 3.82
CA VAL A 128 5.34 -1.25 2.47
C VAL A 128 5.28 0.28 2.41
N ASP A 129 4.59 0.95 3.35
CA ASP A 129 4.49 2.41 3.40
C ASP A 129 5.88 3.09 3.39
N VAL A 130 6.79 2.62 4.24
CA VAL A 130 8.14 3.20 4.38
C VAL A 130 8.94 3.00 3.10
N VAL A 131 8.90 1.82 2.49
CA VAL A 131 9.59 1.54 1.23
C VAL A 131 9.08 2.48 0.12
N TRP A 132 7.77 2.73 0.06
CA TRP A 132 7.21 3.67 -0.92
C TRP A 132 7.79 5.09 -0.76
N LEU A 133 7.89 5.60 0.47
CA LEU A 133 8.44 6.94 0.71
C LEU A 133 9.88 7.06 0.19
N PHE A 134 10.70 6.02 0.36
CA PHE A 134 12.05 6.00 -0.21
C PHE A 134 12.03 6.00 -1.74
N LEU A 135 11.15 5.23 -2.37
CA LEU A 135 11.01 5.21 -3.83
C LEU A 135 10.52 6.56 -4.37
N TYR A 136 9.52 7.16 -3.72
CA TYR A 136 8.98 8.47 -4.08
C TYR A 136 10.05 9.56 -4.03
N ILE A 137 10.89 9.60 -2.99
CA ILE A 137 11.95 10.62 -2.86
C ILE A 137 13.11 10.38 -3.83
N SER A 138 13.41 9.11 -4.15
CA SER A 138 14.64 8.75 -4.88
C SER A 138 14.47 8.60 -6.39
N ILE A 139 13.28 8.19 -6.84
CA ILE A 139 13.03 7.81 -8.24
C ILE A 139 12.09 8.80 -8.95
N TYR A 140 11.06 9.28 -8.25
CA TYR A 140 10.11 10.28 -8.76
C TYR A 140 10.63 11.70 -8.54
#